data_AF-A0A2T4GSV4-F1
#
_entry.id   AF-A0A2T4GSV4-F1
#
_cell.length_a   1.000
_cell.length_b   1.000
_cell.length_c   1.000
_cell.angle_alpha   90.00
_cell.angle_beta   90.00
_cell.angle_gamma   90.00
#
_symmetry.space_group_name_H-M   'P 1'
#
loop_
_entity.id
_entity.type
_entity.pdbx_description
1 polymer ?
#
loop_
_entity_poly.entity_id
_entity_poly.type
_entity_poly.pdbx_seq_one_letter_code
_entity_poly.pdbx_strand_id
1 'polypeptide(L)'
;MSSEEGQVLKASPKCDGRRPTCSRCSSKMESCLYEAPPVPQAIKKKCETLMLENQQYRELFSAIHDRPDYEAQEIYNRIRKSNEPLSVLEAIKEAEVLLPDPVRRQSGGTSQGSQPSLHHTSSGRTQDSDRS
;
A
#
# COMPACT_ATOMS: atom_id res chain seq x y z
N MET A 1 11.18 38.08 18.40
CA MET A 1 11.57 37.10 17.36
C MET A 1 11.16 37.72 16.05
N SER A 2 12.05 38.54 15.47
CA SER A 2 11.75 39.33 14.28
C SER A 2 11.75 38.41 13.07
N SER A 3 10.64 38.37 12.36
CA SER A 3 10.51 37.70 11.07
C SER A 3 11.47 38.38 10.08
N GLU A 4 12.57 37.73 9.74
CA GLU A 4 13.38 38.12 8.59
C GLU A 4 12.60 37.77 7.32
N GLU A 5 11.88 38.75 6.80
CA GLU A 5 11.26 38.69 5.48
C GLU A 5 12.38 38.62 4.43
N GLY A 6 12.76 37.38 4.06
CA GLY A 6 13.73 37.13 3.00
C GLY A 6 13.25 37.72 1.68
N GLN A 7 13.86 38.84 1.26
CA GLN A 7 13.49 39.53 0.04
C GLN A 7 13.96 38.72 -1.17
N VAL A 8 13.00 38.15 -1.92
CA VAL A 8 13.27 37.43 -3.17
C VAL A 8 13.76 38.43 -4.23
N LEU A 9 15.08 38.53 -4.39
CA LEU A 9 15.69 39.40 -5.39
C LEU A 9 15.56 38.77 -6.79
N LYS A 10 14.42 39.02 -7.44
CA LYS A 10 14.22 38.84 -8.89
C LYS A 10 15.46 39.35 -9.63
N ALA A 11 15.95 38.56 -10.59
CA ALA A 11 17.22 38.80 -11.29
C ALA A 11 17.38 40.27 -11.73
N SER A 12 18.09 41.06 -10.90
CA SER A 12 18.48 42.41 -11.27
C SER A 12 19.47 42.30 -12.44
N PRO A 13 19.53 43.27 -13.38
CA PRO A 13 20.41 43.19 -14.54
C PRO A 13 21.91 43.08 -14.21
N LYS A 14 22.29 43.24 -12.94
CA LYS A 14 23.66 43.07 -12.41
C LYS A 14 23.87 41.73 -11.68
N CYS A 15 22.91 40.80 -11.74
CA CYS A 15 23.05 39.46 -11.18
C CYS A 15 23.91 38.62 -12.11
N ASP A 16 25.00 38.05 -11.60
CA ASP A 16 25.93 37.20 -12.36
C ASP A 16 25.46 35.73 -12.45
N GLY A 17 24.33 35.38 -11.81
CA GLY A 17 23.68 34.08 -11.95
C GLY A 17 24.43 32.89 -11.35
N ARG A 18 25.57 33.10 -10.66
CA ARG A 18 26.34 32.02 -10.04
C ARG A 18 25.54 31.33 -8.93
N ARG A 19 25.54 29.99 -8.93
CA ARG A 19 24.88 29.15 -7.93
C ARG A 19 25.91 28.54 -6.96
N PRO A 20 25.59 28.32 -5.67
CA PRO A 20 24.30 28.56 -5.01
C PRO A 20 24.05 30.03 -4.65
N THR A 21 25.08 30.89 -4.66
CA THR A 21 24.99 32.30 -4.28
C THR A 21 25.67 33.18 -5.34
N CYS A 22 24.96 34.21 -5.82
CA CYS A 22 25.49 35.16 -6.80
C CYS A 22 26.53 36.08 -6.15
N SER A 23 27.47 36.66 -6.92
CA SER A 23 28.57 37.46 -6.35
C SER A 23 28.07 38.66 -5.54
N ARG A 24 26.96 39.29 -5.98
CA ARG A 24 26.33 40.40 -5.26
C ARG A 24 25.80 39.96 -3.88
N CYS A 25 25.03 38.88 -3.83
CA CYS A 25 24.45 38.40 -2.57
C CYS A 25 25.55 37.89 -1.62
N SER A 26 26.61 37.30 -2.17
CA SER A 26 27.80 36.90 -1.40
C SER A 26 28.46 38.12 -0.73
N SER A 27 28.73 39.18 -1.49
CA SER A 27 29.34 40.41 -0.96
C SER A 27 28.47 41.15 0.05
N LYS A 28 27.15 41.01 -0.04
CA LYS A 28 26.19 41.64 0.89
C LYS A 28 25.81 40.74 2.07
N MET A 29 26.25 39.49 2.08
CA MET A 29 25.83 38.47 3.03
C MET A 29 24.29 38.31 3.09
N GLU A 30 23.62 38.46 1.94
CA GLU A 30 22.17 38.36 1.80
C GLU A 30 21.76 36.96 1.29
N SER A 31 20.54 36.52 1.62
CA SER A 31 19.98 35.27 1.10
C SER A 31 19.80 35.33 -0.42
N CYS A 32 20.44 34.41 -1.15
CA CYS A 32 20.33 34.32 -2.61
C CYS A 32 19.32 33.23 -3.00
N LEU A 33 18.05 33.62 -3.12
CA LEU A 33 16.98 32.70 -3.53
C LEU A 33 16.74 32.79 -5.03
N TYR A 34 16.74 31.63 -5.68
CA TYR A 34 16.37 31.51 -7.09
C TYR A 34 14.99 30.90 -7.19
N GLU A 35 14.08 31.61 -7.85
CA GLU A 35 12.77 31.05 -8.16
C GLU A 35 12.93 29.92 -9.17
N ALA A 36 12.42 28.74 -8.83
CA ALA A 36 12.33 27.64 -9.76
C ALA A 36 11.26 27.97 -10.81
N PRO A 37 11.48 27.67 -12.10
CA PRO A 37 10.44 27.83 -13.09
C PRO A 37 9.21 26.98 -12.71
N PRO A 38 7.99 27.44 -13.03
CA PRO A 38 6.80 26.67 -12.73
C PRO A 38 6.86 25.32 -13.43
N VAL A 39 6.54 24.25 -12.68
CA VAL A 39 6.49 22.88 -13.23
C VAL A 39 5.41 22.84 -14.33
N PRO A 40 5.74 22.41 -15.56
CA PRO A 40 4.76 22.35 -16.64
C PRO A 40 3.55 21.48 -16.29
N GLN A 41 2.35 21.89 -16.70
CA GLN A 41 1.12 21.16 -16.37
C GLN A 41 1.14 19.70 -16.86
N ALA A 42 1.76 19.45 -18.02
CA ALA A 42 1.93 18.09 -18.55
C ALA A 42 2.76 17.20 -17.61
N ILE A 43 3.80 17.76 -16.98
CA ILE A 43 4.64 17.04 -16.01
C ILE A 43 3.83 16.74 -14.74
N LYS A 44 3.08 17.73 -14.22
CA LYS A 44 2.21 17.52 -13.06
C LYS A 44 1.20 16.39 -13.30
N LYS A 45 0.50 16.42 -14.44
CA LYS A 45 -0.44 15.38 -14.85
C LYS A 45 0.23 14.00 -14.93
N LYS A 46 1.42 13.91 -15.52
CA LYS A 46 2.16 12.64 -15.61
C LYS A 46 2.59 12.14 -14.23
N CYS A 47 3.02 13.03 -13.33
CA CYS A 47 3.33 12.68 -11.95
C CYS A 47 2.09 12.13 -11.23
N GLU A 48 0.93 12.79 -11.35
CA GLU A 48 -0.33 12.31 -10.77
C GLU A 48 -0.72 10.92 -11.29
N THR A 49 -0.61 10.69 -12.61
CA THR A 49 -0.87 9.37 -13.20
C THR A 49 0.07 8.30 -12.64
N LEU A 50 1.38 8.58 -12.57
CA LEU A 50 2.36 7.62 -12.05
C LEU A 50 2.19 7.38 -10.55
N MET A 51 1.80 8.39 -9.78
CA MET A 51 1.49 8.24 -8.35
C MET A 51 0.27 7.36 -8.14
N LEU A 52 -0.79 7.54 -8.93
CA LEU A 52 -1.97 6.68 -8.91
C LEU A 52 -1.61 5.24 -9.27
N GLU A 53 -0.84 5.04 -10.34
CA GLU A 53 -0.41 3.71 -10.76
C GLU A 53 0.45 3.02 -9.68
N ASN A 54 1.37 3.76 -9.06
CA ASN A 54 2.18 3.25 -7.95
C ASN A 54 1.31 2.85 -6.74
N GLN A 55 0.30 3.65 -6.43
CA GLN A 55 -0.66 3.35 -5.37
C GLN A 55 -1.44 2.06 -5.66
N GLN A 56 -1.88 1.87 -6.91
CA GLN A 56 -2.55 0.63 -7.33
C GLN A 56 -1.62 -0.60 -7.20
N TYR A 57 -0.35 -0.50 -7.60
CA TYR A 57 0.59 -1.61 -7.39
C TYR A 57 0.81 -1.93 -5.90
N ARG A 58 0.84 -0.92 -5.03
CA ARG A 58 0.93 -1.13 -3.57
C ARG A 58 -0.30 -1.86 -3.04
N GLU A 59 -1.49 -1.49 -3.49
CA GLU A 59 -2.73 -2.18 -3.12
C GLU A 59 -2.75 -3.64 -3.56
N LEU A 60 -2.29 -3.92 -4.80
CA LEU A 60 -2.17 -5.29 -5.28
C LEU A 60 -1.17 -6.10 -4.45
N PHE A 61 -0.03 -5.50 -4.09
CA PHE A 61 0.95 -6.15 -3.22
C PHE A 61 0.37 -6.42 -1.82
N SER A 62 -0.32 -5.45 -1.22
CA SER A 62 -1.02 -5.64 0.05
C SER A 62 -2.06 -6.75 -0.02
N ALA A 63 -2.81 -6.86 -1.12
CA ALA A 63 -3.77 -7.95 -1.29
C ALA A 63 -3.10 -9.34 -1.28
N ILE A 64 -1.89 -9.47 -1.85
CA ILE A 64 -1.13 -10.74 -1.77
C ILE A 64 -0.59 -10.96 -0.36
N HIS A 65 -0.11 -9.91 0.30
CA HIS A 65 0.55 -10.00 1.60
C HIS A 65 -0.42 -10.26 2.75
N ASP A 66 -1.59 -9.62 2.75
CA ASP A 66 -2.48 -9.57 3.91
C ASP A 66 -3.55 -10.66 3.90
N ARG A 67 -3.79 -11.31 2.75
CA ARG A 67 -4.83 -12.33 2.59
C ARG A 67 -4.30 -13.73 2.93
N PRO A 68 -5.18 -14.69 3.28
CA PRO A 68 -4.79 -16.07 3.54
C PRO A 68 -4.07 -16.71 2.34
N ASP A 69 -3.17 -17.68 2.61
CA ASP A 69 -2.31 -18.32 1.60
C ASP A 69 -3.05 -18.78 0.34
N TYR A 70 -4.26 -19.35 0.48
CA TYR A 70 -5.04 -19.82 -0.67
C TYR A 70 -5.49 -18.67 -1.58
N GLU A 71 -5.86 -17.51 -1.02
CA GLU A 71 -6.24 -16.33 -1.78
C GLU A 71 -5.01 -15.66 -2.39
N ALA A 72 -3.95 -15.51 -1.60
CA ALA A 72 -2.68 -14.95 -2.07
C ALA A 72 -2.13 -15.75 -3.26
N GLN A 73 -2.18 -17.09 -3.19
CA GLN A 73 -1.77 -17.98 -4.27
C GLN A 73 -2.64 -17.80 -5.53
N GLU A 74 -3.95 -17.62 -5.37
CA GLU A 74 -4.85 -17.38 -6.49
C GLU A 74 -4.60 -16.01 -7.14
N ILE A 75 -4.38 -14.96 -6.35
CA ILE A 75 -4.00 -13.63 -6.85
C ILE A 75 -2.69 -13.73 -7.63
N TYR A 76 -1.69 -14.41 -7.09
CA TYR A 76 -0.42 -14.67 -7.77
C TYR A 76 -0.60 -15.42 -9.11
N ASN A 77 -1.41 -16.47 -9.13
CA ASN A 77 -1.70 -17.23 -10.34
C ASN A 77 -2.36 -16.34 -11.41
N ARG A 78 -3.25 -15.44 -11.02
CA ARG A 78 -3.88 -14.46 -11.92
C ARG A 78 -2.89 -13.45 -12.46
N ILE A 79 -2.00 -12.92 -11.61
CA ILE A 79 -0.92 -12.02 -12.05
C ILE A 79 -0.05 -12.70 -13.11
N ARG A 80 0.30 -13.98 -12.92
CA ARG A 80 1.11 -14.73 -13.91
C ARG A 80 0.42 -15.01 -15.23
N LYS A 81 -0.91 -15.07 -15.25
CA LYS A 81 -1.70 -15.30 -16.47
C LYS A 81 -2.12 -14.01 -17.17
N SER A 82 -2.18 -12.90 -16.43
CA SER A 82 -2.55 -11.59 -16.95
C SER A 82 -1.36 -10.92 -17.64
N ASN A 83 -1.63 -10.24 -18.76
CA ASN A 83 -0.66 -9.32 -19.37
C ASN A 83 -0.64 -7.95 -18.67
N GLU A 84 -1.69 -7.63 -17.91
CA GLU A 84 -1.89 -6.35 -17.24
C GLU A 84 -2.18 -6.57 -15.74
N PRO A 85 -1.20 -6.45 -14.84
CA PRO A 85 -1.37 -6.78 -13.42
C PRO A 85 -2.46 -5.97 -12.72
N LEU A 86 -2.70 -4.72 -13.14
CA LEU A 86 -3.72 -3.88 -12.53
C LEU A 86 -5.15 -4.33 -12.85
N SER A 87 -5.38 -5.11 -13.91
CA SER A 87 -6.69 -5.75 -14.14
C SER A 87 -7.02 -6.80 -13.09
N VAL A 88 -6.01 -7.42 -12.48
CA VAL A 88 -6.21 -8.35 -11.35
C VAL A 88 -6.69 -7.58 -10.12
N LEU A 89 -6.12 -6.40 -9.85
CA LEU A 89 -6.56 -5.53 -8.76
C LEU A 89 -8.01 -5.08 -8.96
N GLU A 90 -8.39 -4.71 -10.17
CA GLU A 90 -9.78 -4.34 -10.51
C GLU A 90 -10.74 -5.51 -10.23
N ALA A 91 -10.42 -6.70 -10.72
CA ALA A 91 -11.23 -7.90 -10.45
C ALA A 91 -11.33 -8.25 -8.95
N ILE A 92 -10.27 -8.01 -8.17
CA ILE A 92 -10.30 -8.17 -6.71
C ILE A 92 -11.30 -7.19 -6.08
N LYS A 93 -11.24 -5.91 -6.44
CA LYS A 93 -12.15 -4.87 -5.93
C LYS A 93 -13.60 -5.14 -6.34
N GLU A 94 -13.82 -5.57 -7.57
CA GLU A 94 -15.16 -5.96 -8.04
C GLU A 94 -15.74 -7.13 -7.23
N ALA A 95 -14.91 -8.14 -6.94
CA ALA A 95 -15.33 -9.28 -6.11
C ALA A 95 -15.68 -8.85 -4.68
N GLU A 96 -14.94 -7.92 -4.08
CA GLU A 96 -15.22 -7.36 -2.74
C GLU A 96 -16.54 -6.58 -2.69
N VAL A 97 -16.89 -5.88 -3.79
CA VAL A 97 -18.18 -5.17 -3.90
C VAL A 97 -19.34 -6.14 -4.02
N LEU A 98 -19.17 -7.22 -4.79
CA LEU A 98 -20.22 -8.22 -5.04
C LEU A 98 -20.42 -9.19 -3.88
N LEU A 99 -19.36 -9.51 -3.15
CA LEU A 99 -19.34 -10.44 -2.03
C LEU A 99 -18.98 -9.68 -0.74
N PRO A 100 -19.93 -8.92 -0.15
CA PRO A 100 -19.70 -8.28 1.13
C PRO A 100 -19.42 -9.37 2.18
N ASP A 101 -18.21 -9.32 2.72
CA ASP A 101 -17.67 -10.33 3.60
C ASP A 101 -18.51 -10.50 4.89
N PRO A 102 -19.15 -11.66 5.14
CA PRO A 102 -19.86 -11.91 6.39
C PRO A 102 -18.91 -12.14 7.58
N VAL A 103 -17.61 -12.36 7.32
CA VAL A 103 -16.62 -12.73 8.35
C VAL A 103 -16.06 -11.50 9.05
N ARG A 104 -15.94 -10.35 8.37
CA ARG A 104 -15.42 -9.11 8.97
C ARG A 104 -16.33 -8.51 10.06
N ARG A 105 -17.59 -8.98 10.20
CA ARG A 105 -18.50 -8.56 11.28
C ARG A 105 -18.32 -9.31 12.60
N GLN A 106 -17.57 -10.42 12.64
CA GLN A 106 -17.56 -11.32 13.80
C GLN A 106 -16.32 -11.21 14.71
N SER A 107 -15.39 -10.28 14.45
CA SER A 107 -14.26 -10.04 15.36
C SER A 107 -14.63 -9.23 16.63
N GLY A 108 -15.92 -9.14 16.98
CA GLY A 108 -16.42 -8.30 18.07
C GLY A 108 -17.45 -8.95 19.00
N GLY A 109 -17.57 -10.28 19.05
CA GLY A 109 -18.59 -10.91 19.90
C GLY A 109 -18.29 -12.35 20.31
N THR A 110 -18.28 -12.55 21.63
CA THR A 110 -18.47 -13.84 22.35
C THR A 110 -17.35 -14.88 22.29
N SER A 111 -16.38 -14.70 23.18
CA SER A 111 -15.78 -15.80 23.94
C SER A 111 -16.87 -16.48 24.79
N GLN A 112 -17.35 -17.65 24.38
CA GLN A 112 -17.76 -18.78 25.24
C GLN A 112 -18.24 -19.93 24.36
N GLY A 113 -17.30 -20.77 23.90
CA GLY A 113 -17.59 -22.09 23.37
C GLY A 113 -17.44 -23.12 24.48
N SER A 114 -18.57 -23.59 25.01
CA SER A 114 -18.66 -24.79 25.84
C SER A 114 -18.25 -26.02 25.04
N GLN A 115 -17.29 -26.80 25.53
CA GLN A 115 -16.92 -28.08 24.93
C GLN A 115 -17.97 -29.17 25.20
N PRO A 116 -18.35 -30.00 24.22
CA PRO A 116 -18.98 -31.29 24.46
C PRO A 116 -17.92 -32.38 24.68
N SER A 117 -17.95 -33.01 25.86
CA SER A 117 -17.11 -34.15 26.23
C SER A 117 -17.64 -35.44 25.62
N LEU A 118 -16.94 -36.02 24.65
CA LEU A 118 -17.21 -37.36 24.12
C LEU A 118 -16.54 -38.41 25.01
N HIS A 119 -17.35 -39.18 25.73
CA HIS A 119 -16.91 -40.36 26.45
C HIS A 119 -16.65 -41.51 25.47
N HIS A 120 -15.50 -42.13 25.60
CA HIS A 120 -15.13 -43.36 24.94
C HIS A 120 -15.87 -44.52 25.60
N THR A 121 -16.60 -45.32 24.83
CA THR A 121 -17.05 -46.64 25.27
C THR A 121 -16.15 -47.67 24.61
N SER A 122 -15.22 -48.24 25.38
CA SER A 122 -14.40 -49.36 24.94
C SER A 122 -15.24 -50.63 24.95
N SER A 123 -15.46 -51.17 23.76
CA SER A 123 -16.12 -52.45 23.47
C SER A 123 -15.46 -53.61 24.21
N GLY A 124 -16.26 -54.36 24.98
CA GLY A 124 -15.89 -55.65 25.54
C GLY A 124 -15.75 -56.69 24.42
N ARG A 125 -14.61 -57.39 24.43
CA ARG A 125 -14.27 -58.47 23.49
C ARG A 125 -15.11 -59.71 23.76
N THR A 126 -15.69 -60.27 22.71
CA THR A 126 -16.34 -61.59 22.71
C THR A 126 -15.30 -62.70 22.82
N GLN A 127 -15.57 -63.69 23.67
CA GLN A 127 -14.99 -65.03 23.61
C GLN A 127 -15.46 -65.72 22.33
N ASP A 128 -14.63 -66.58 21.72
CA ASP A 128 -14.92 -68.02 21.58
C ASP A 128 -13.90 -68.72 20.66
N SER A 129 -13.55 -69.96 21.04
CA SER A 129 -13.05 -71.09 20.23
C SER A 129 -11.83 -70.93 19.32
N ASP A 130 -10.77 -71.68 19.62
CA ASP A 130 -10.41 -72.80 18.73
C ASP A 130 -9.51 -73.87 19.39
N ARG A 131 -9.55 -75.02 18.76
CA ARG A 131 -9.37 -76.39 19.25
C ARG A 131 -8.18 -77.03 18.53
N SER A 132 -7.32 -77.74 19.26
CA SER A 132 -6.63 -79.02 18.94
C SER A 132 -5.39 -79.23 19.80
#